data_AF-A0A9P6DSX3-F1
#
_entry.id   AF-A0A9P6DSX3-F1
#
_cell.length_a   1.000
_cell.length_b   1.000
_cell.length_c   1.000
_cell.angle_alpha   90.00
_cell.angle_beta   90.00
_cell.angle_gamma   90.00
#
_symmetry.space_group_name_H-M   'P 1'
#
loop_
_entity.id
_entity.type
_entity.pdbx_description
1 polymer ?
#
loop_
_entity_poly.entity_id
_entity_poly.type
_entity_poly.pdbx_seq_one_letter_code
_entity_poly.pdbx_strand_id
1 'polypeptide(L)'
;MWRPIAEKATTTTGEVSDAERLSAFYPNATFDFYGVPSATLCVYKSGSAWPVRAGPESQRIIREARGVHGHPMQPVWLELGERVYKLLDDTGVRWTSIYPLAFAEAGKKSFSPLLLWVGVVPESLQYELANTAAEAVTKLISEAGFSGVEIGFRESIVTPSLAGPKMLPFDPFNDSISEFTKPFTPTPGLAIAPLNSPYYEGTGALYIRENNEGGRVLLLTCAHVARPPPDHRNTGPVRETSSSSREYIIALGHSGYASALQSMKGAIGDLDRSIKDWRDVIDRLGGYQEGESKNTTEKREEHLNLVKKARRKMEKINEFHGDISKHWIVPNDRIIGEVIHVEPIAVSVGPQTLTEDWALIALDESKFEWYKFKGNMVYIGGNLSSLEYGKIMFPRDDDRTNYVYPKDGLLQARGVIQLDDIHKPKHLDANGEQCLLVVKNGLTTGTTIGRVSGMESYTRVYKECKIDKTSVEIGVLPYGSTKGPFSAPGDSGSIVLDRSGGILGMLTGDAGTTDRTDVTYVTPYSFLDKAIKKYFPNSFLYEIVG
;
A
#
# COMPACT_ATOMS: atom_id res chain seq x y z
N MET A 1 -23.23 -17.31 19.71
CA MET A 1 -24.23 -18.22 19.12
C MET A 1 -24.58 -17.68 17.74
N TRP A 2 -23.80 -18.05 16.72
CA TRP A 2 -23.92 -17.52 15.36
C TRP A 2 -24.24 -18.69 14.41
N ARG A 3 -25.34 -18.55 13.66
CA ARG A 3 -25.78 -19.49 12.61
C ARG A 3 -24.91 -19.31 11.35
N PRO A 4 -24.63 -20.37 10.57
CA PRO A 4 -23.96 -20.26 9.28
C PRO A 4 -24.93 -19.81 8.18
N ILE A 5 -24.40 -19.05 7.23
CA ILE A 5 -25.04 -18.65 5.97
C ILE A 5 -25.03 -19.85 5.00
N ALA A 6 -26.15 -19.99 4.31
CA ALA A 6 -26.56 -21.12 3.48
C ALA A 6 -25.59 -21.52 2.35
N GLU A 7 -25.63 -22.82 2.06
CA GLU A 7 -25.08 -23.50 0.88
C GLU A 7 -25.42 -22.76 -0.42
N LYS A 8 -24.40 -22.49 -1.23
CA LYS A 8 -24.59 -22.19 -2.65
C LYS A 8 -24.91 -23.51 -3.36
N ALA A 9 -26.11 -23.58 -3.90
CA ALA A 9 -26.52 -24.62 -4.83
C ALA A 9 -25.56 -24.67 -6.04
N THR A 10 -25.06 -25.87 -6.29
CA THR A 10 -24.24 -26.28 -7.43
C THR A 10 -25.06 -26.27 -8.71
N THR A 11 -24.58 -25.56 -9.72
CA THR A 11 -24.92 -25.82 -11.12
C THR A 11 -23.71 -26.46 -11.80
N THR A 12 -23.96 -27.66 -12.33
CA THR A 12 -23.04 -28.68 -12.82
C THR A 12 -22.23 -28.25 -14.04
N THR A 13 -20.91 -28.20 -13.89
CA THR A 13 -19.97 -28.80 -14.85
C THR A 13 -19.14 -29.81 -14.04
N GLY A 14 -18.92 -31.01 -14.59
CA GLY A 14 -18.36 -32.16 -13.87
C GLY A 14 -16.86 -32.02 -13.57
N GLU A 15 -16.49 -31.06 -12.73
CA GLU A 15 -15.16 -30.94 -12.16
C GLU A 15 -15.07 -31.87 -10.94
N VAL A 16 -14.22 -32.88 -11.03
CA VAL A 16 -13.84 -33.74 -9.89
C VAL A 16 -13.13 -32.86 -8.87
N SER A 17 -13.57 -32.85 -7.61
CA SER A 17 -12.91 -32.05 -6.57
C SER A 17 -11.46 -32.51 -6.36
N ASP A 18 -10.56 -31.61 -5.94
CA ASP A 18 -9.14 -31.98 -5.67
C ASP A 18 -9.00 -33.15 -4.68
N ALA A 19 -9.91 -33.20 -3.70
CA ALA A 19 -9.99 -34.30 -2.76
C ALA A 19 -10.34 -35.63 -3.45
N GLU A 20 -11.30 -35.64 -4.36
CA GLU A 20 -11.68 -36.83 -5.14
C GLU A 20 -10.56 -37.21 -6.12
N ARG A 21 -9.93 -36.22 -6.78
CA ARG A 21 -8.80 -36.40 -7.69
C ARG A 21 -7.65 -37.14 -7.02
N LEU A 22 -7.23 -36.69 -5.83
CA LEU A 22 -6.12 -37.33 -5.11
C LEU A 22 -6.55 -38.63 -4.42
N SER A 23 -7.78 -38.70 -3.88
CA SER A 23 -8.27 -39.92 -3.21
C SER A 23 -8.46 -41.10 -4.16
N ALA A 24 -8.61 -40.87 -5.46
CA ALA A 24 -8.65 -41.92 -6.48
C ALA A 24 -7.33 -42.72 -6.57
N PHE A 25 -6.20 -42.09 -6.26
CA PHE A 25 -4.86 -42.70 -6.33
C PHE A 25 -4.26 -42.97 -4.93
N TYR A 26 -4.59 -42.13 -3.94
CA TYR A 26 -4.11 -42.25 -2.57
C TYR A 26 -5.26 -42.17 -1.54
N PRO A 27 -5.71 -43.29 -0.96
CA PRO A 27 -6.86 -43.31 -0.05
C PRO A 27 -6.76 -42.38 1.18
N ASN A 28 -5.52 -42.08 1.62
CA ASN A 28 -5.28 -41.21 2.77
C ASN A 28 -5.06 -39.74 2.41
N ALA A 29 -5.33 -39.33 1.16
CA ALA A 29 -5.12 -37.98 0.66
C ALA A 29 -5.75 -36.89 1.55
N THR A 30 -6.92 -37.19 2.12
CA THR A 30 -7.67 -36.27 3.00
C THR A 30 -7.52 -36.56 4.49
N PHE A 31 -6.70 -37.55 4.86
CA PHE A 31 -6.57 -38.05 6.24
C PHE A 31 -5.20 -37.80 6.86
N ASP A 32 -4.10 -37.99 6.13
CA ASP A 32 -2.75 -37.99 6.72
C ASP A 32 -2.32 -36.66 7.35
N PHE A 33 -2.73 -35.54 6.75
CA PHE A 33 -2.44 -34.19 7.24
C PHE A 33 -3.72 -33.46 7.68
N TYR A 34 -4.80 -34.19 7.96
CA TYR A 34 -6.06 -33.57 8.38
C TYR A 34 -5.88 -32.80 9.70
N GLY A 35 -6.33 -31.55 9.73
CA GLY A 35 -6.23 -30.69 10.92
C GLY A 35 -5.15 -29.61 10.83
N VAL A 36 -4.28 -29.66 9.82
CA VAL A 36 -3.40 -28.52 9.51
C VAL A 36 -4.23 -27.30 9.06
N PRO A 37 -3.89 -26.07 9.49
CA PRO A 37 -4.71 -24.89 9.21
C PRO A 37 -4.95 -24.59 7.73
N SER A 38 -4.01 -24.96 6.85
CA SER A 38 -4.14 -24.78 5.40
C SER A 38 -5.03 -25.81 4.72
N ALA A 39 -5.53 -26.82 5.44
CA ALA A 39 -6.29 -27.94 4.89
C ALA A 39 -5.61 -28.63 3.68
N THR A 40 -4.27 -28.66 3.67
CA THR A 40 -3.50 -29.22 2.54
C THR A 40 -3.79 -30.70 2.33
N LEU A 41 -3.87 -31.09 1.05
CA LEU A 41 -4.11 -32.45 0.61
C LEU A 41 -2.79 -33.21 0.44
N CYS A 42 -2.78 -34.47 0.87
CA CYS A 42 -1.65 -35.37 0.73
C CYS A 42 -1.68 -36.01 -0.66
N VAL A 43 -0.58 -35.87 -1.41
CA VAL A 43 -0.39 -36.55 -2.71
C VAL A 43 0.07 -37.98 -2.47
N TYR A 44 1.00 -38.17 -1.53
CA TYR A 44 1.56 -39.46 -1.16
C TYR A 44 2.30 -39.31 0.18
N LYS A 45 2.26 -40.36 1.01
CA LYS A 45 3.09 -40.47 2.22
C LYS A 45 3.60 -41.91 2.35
N SER A 46 4.91 -42.06 2.57
CA SER A 46 5.53 -43.34 2.91
C SER A 46 5.32 -43.70 4.38
N GLY A 47 5.57 -44.96 4.72
CA GLY A 47 5.43 -45.48 6.07
C GLY A 47 4.00 -45.91 6.40
N SER A 48 3.70 -46.03 7.70
CA SER A 48 2.40 -46.58 8.12
C SER A 48 1.29 -45.55 7.95
N ALA A 49 0.13 -46.02 7.48
CA ALA A 49 -1.09 -45.23 7.49
C ALA A 49 -1.45 -44.86 8.94
N TRP A 50 -1.91 -43.64 9.13
CA TRP A 50 -2.43 -43.22 10.42
C TRP A 50 -3.70 -44.00 10.80
N PRO A 51 -3.95 -44.25 12.10
CA PRO A 51 -5.22 -44.81 12.52
C PRO A 51 -6.39 -43.92 12.06
N VAL A 52 -7.41 -44.55 11.47
CA VAL A 52 -8.68 -43.90 11.08
C VAL A 52 -9.79 -44.49 11.95
N ARG A 53 -10.70 -43.64 12.44
CA ARG A 53 -11.86 -44.11 13.23
C ARG A 53 -12.86 -44.82 12.30
N ALA A 54 -13.35 -45.98 12.70
CA ALA A 54 -14.39 -46.73 12.00
C ALA A 54 -15.73 -46.66 12.77
N GLY A 55 -16.85 -46.75 12.04
CA GLY A 55 -18.20 -46.77 12.61
C GLY A 55 -18.90 -45.41 12.69
N PRO A 56 -20.01 -45.29 13.45
CA PRO A 56 -20.85 -44.08 13.51
C PRO A 56 -20.15 -42.84 14.11
N GLU A 57 -18.93 -42.99 14.66
CA GLU A 57 -18.05 -41.90 15.09
C GLU A 57 -16.83 -41.68 14.16
N SER A 58 -17.02 -41.81 12.84
CA SER A 58 -15.98 -41.68 11.80
C SER A 58 -15.43 -40.26 11.59
N GLN A 59 -15.50 -39.39 12.61
CA GLN A 59 -14.89 -38.07 12.54
C GLN A 59 -13.36 -38.20 12.34
N ARG A 60 -12.82 -37.42 11.41
CA ARG A 60 -11.39 -37.39 11.10
C ARG A 60 -10.60 -36.93 12.33
N ILE A 61 -9.44 -37.56 12.56
CA ILE A 61 -8.56 -37.25 13.69
C ILE A 61 -7.67 -36.06 13.31
N ILE A 62 -7.71 -35.00 14.10
CA ILE A 62 -6.84 -33.81 13.93
C ILE A 62 -5.39 -34.19 14.20
N ARG A 63 -4.52 -33.91 13.23
CA ARG A 63 -3.07 -34.09 13.27
C ARG A 63 -2.39 -32.73 13.38
N GLU A 64 -1.45 -32.61 14.30
CA GLU A 64 -0.67 -31.39 14.55
C GLU A 64 0.79 -31.63 14.16
N ALA A 65 1.31 -30.76 13.29
CA ALA A 65 2.73 -30.73 12.95
C ALA A 65 3.55 -30.19 14.13
N ARG A 66 4.70 -30.81 14.41
CA ARG A 66 5.53 -30.58 15.59
C ARG A 66 7.00 -30.54 15.20
N GLY A 67 7.72 -29.56 15.72
CA GLY A 67 9.16 -29.44 15.51
C GLY A 67 9.91 -30.62 16.14
N VAL A 68 10.93 -31.12 15.44
CA VAL A 68 11.82 -32.17 15.94
C VAL A 68 13.14 -31.53 16.34
N HIS A 69 13.56 -31.75 17.58
CA HIS A 69 14.81 -31.23 18.14
C HIS A 69 15.68 -32.38 18.66
N GLY A 70 17.00 -32.26 18.49
CA GLY A 70 17.96 -33.25 19.01
C GLY A 70 18.06 -34.54 18.21
N HIS A 71 17.49 -34.59 17.00
CA HIS A 71 17.61 -35.75 16.12
C HIS A 71 19.06 -35.87 15.58
N PRO A 72 19.64 -37.09 15.47
CA PRO A 72 21.01 -37.27 14.96
C PRO A 72 21.28 -36.69 13.56
N MET A 73 20.24 -36.49 12.75
CA MET A 73 20.33 -35.85 11.43
C MET A 73 20.50 -34.33 11.50
N GLN A 74 20.18 -33.69 12.63
CA GLN A 74 20.18 -32.22 12.76
C GLN A 74 21.54 -31.57 12.45
N PRO A 75 22.71 -32.08 12.89
CA PRO A 75 24.01 -31.48 12.58
C PRO A 75 24.40 -31.53 11.09
N VAL A 76 23.85 -32.49 10.34
CA VAL A 76 24.18 -32.72 8.92
C VAL A 76 23.04 -32.34 7.96
N TRP A 77 21.92 -31.85 8.49
CA TRP A 77 20.70 -31.62 7.71
C TRP A 77 20.89 -30.57 6.61
N LEU A 78 21.72 -29.55 6.79
CA LEU A 78 21.93 -28.55 5.73
C LEU A 78 22.52 -29.18 4.46
N GLU A 79 23.57 -29.98 4.60
CA GLU A 79 24.20 -30.69 3.48
C GLU A 79 23.30 -31.80 2.92
N LEU A 80 22.68 -32.58 3.81
CA LEU A 80 21.81 -33.68 3.39
C LEU A 80 20.53 -33.17 2.72
N GLY A 81 19.93 -32.10 3.24
CA GLY A 81 18.78 -31.41 2.67
C GLY A 81 19.09 -30.82 1.29
N GLU A 82 20.31 -30.35 1.07
CA GLU A 82 20.78 -29.94 -0.27
C GLU A 82 20.80 -31.10 -1.27
N ARG A 83 21.31 -32.25 -0.85
CA ARG A 83 21.28 -33.46 -1.68
C ARG A 83 19.84 -33.91 -1.95
N VAL A 84 18.94 -33.78 -0.98
CA VAL A 84 17.51 -34.10 -1.14
C VAL A 84 16.84 -33.21 -2.17
N TYR A 85 16.99 -31.88 -2.10
CA TYR A 85 16.30 -31.02 -3.06
C TYR A 85 16.87 -31.17 -4.48
N LYS A 86 18.19 -31.39 -4.63
CA LYS A 86 18.79 -31.66 -5.94
C LYS A 86 18.26 -32.95 -6.55
N LEU A 87 18.09 -34.00 -5.74
CA LEU A 87 17.47 -35.25 -6.18
C LEU A 87 16.03 -35.04 -6.64
N LEU A 88 15.25 -34.21 -5.93
CA LEU A 88 13.88 -33.87 -6.32
C LEU A 88 13.86 -33.08 -7.64
N ASP A 89 14.81 -32.14 -7.84
CA ASP A 89 14.98 -31.41 -9.10
C ASP A 89 15.27 -32.36 -10.26
N ASP A 90 16.23 -33.28 -10.09
CA ASP A 90 16.62 -34.28 -11.10
C ASP A 90 15.47 -35.26 -11.42
N THR A 91 14.57 -35.48 -10.47
CA THR A 91 13.38 -36.33 -10.63
C THR A 91 12.19 -35.57 -11.26
N GLY A 92 12.35 -34.27 -11.54
CA GLY A 92 11.30 -33.42 -12.13
C GLY A 92 10.19 -33.03 -11.17
N VAL A 93 10.42 -33.14 -9.86
CA VAL A 93 9.44 -32.75 -8.83
C VAL A 93 9.49 -31.24 -8.64
N ARG A 94 8.37 -30.54 -8.91
CA ARG A 94 8.23 -29.10 -8.66
C ARG A 94 7.95 -28.81 -7.18
N TRP A 95 8.96 -29.00 -6.34
CA TRP A 95 8.88 -28.77 -4.90
C TRP A 95 8.89 -27.26 -4.56
N THR A 96 8.27 -26.90 -3.44
CA THR A 96 8.12 -25.51 -2.96
C THR A 96 8.68 -25.33 -1.55
N SER A 97 8.73 -26.40 -0.75
CA SER A 97 9.27 -26.38 0.60
C SER A 97 9.60 -27.80 1.11
N ILE A 98 10.56 -27.92 2.03
CA ILE A 98 10.95 -29.20 2.66
C ILE A 98 11.11 -28.96 4.16
N TYR A 99 10.36 -29.69 4.98
CA TYR A 99 10.40 -29.56 6.44
C TYR A 99 10.70 -30.91 7.10
N PRO A 100 11.78 -31.03 7.90
CA PRO A 100 11.95 -32.17 8.81
C PRO A 100 11.10 -31.95 10.06
N LEU A 101 10.00 -32.67 10.20
CA LEU A 101 9.08 -32.54 11.32
C LEU A 101 8.44 -33.87 11.72
N ALA A 102 7.63 -33.87 12.77
CA ALA A 102 6.80 -35.02 13.13
C ALA A 102 5.34 -34.58 13.32
N PHE A 103 4.41 -35.52 13.26
CA PHE A 103 3.00 -35.28 13.51
C PHE A 103 2.54 -35.99 14.80
N ALA A 104 1.62 -35.37 15.53
CA ALA A 104 0.91 -36.01 16.64
C ALA A 104 -0.60 -35.86 16.47
N GLU A 105 -1.37 -36.73 17.12
CA GLU A 105 -2.81 -36.46 17.32
C GLU A 105 -2.97 -35.26 18.25
N ALA A 106 -3.95 -34.41 17.94
CA ALA A 106 -4.25 -33.25 18.78
C ALA A 106 -4.42 -33.66 20.26
N GLY A 107 -3.63 -33.03 21.13
CA GLY A 107 -3.61 -33.30 22.57
C GLY A 107 -2.77 -34.52 23.02
N LYS A 108 -2.16 -35.29 22.10
CA LYS A 108 -1.26 -36.41 22.46
C LYS A 108 0.21 -36.01 22.50
N LYS A 109 0.97 -36.68 23.37
CA LYS A 109 2.43 -36.51 23.51
C LYS A 109 3.25 -37.38 22.55
N SER A 110 2.65 -38.43 22.00
CA SER A 110 3.31 -39.34 21.07
C SER A 110 3.37 -38.73 19.67
N PHE A 111 4.56 -38.70 19.07
CA PHE A 111 4.78 -38.21 17.71
C PHE A 111 5.04 -39.37 16.74
N SER A 112 4.82 -39.12 15.45
CA SER A 112 5.24 -40.01 14.36
C SER A 112 6.76 -40.17 14.32
N PRO A 113 7.26 -41.14 13.55
CA PRO A 113 8.61 -41.06 13.02
C PRO A 113 8.86 -39.70 12.34
N LEU A 114 10.14 -39.36 12.17
CA LEU A 114 10.52 -38.14 11.47
C LEU A 114 9.97 -38.19 10.03
N LEU A 115 9.26 -37.15 9.62
CA LEU A 115 8.69 -36.99 8.30
C LEU A 115 9.39 -35.83 7.59
N LEU A 116 9.97 -36.11 6.42
CA LEU A 116 10.29 -35.05 5.46
C LEU A 116 8.99 -34.64 4.77
N TRP A 117 8.41 -33.56 5.26
CA TRP A 117 7.17 -33.01 4.79
C TRP A 117 7.49 -32.05 3.65
N VAL A 118 7.24 -32.45 2.40
CA VAL A 118 7.55 -31.72 1.17
C VAL A 118 6.30 -31.06 0.60
N GLY A 119 6.35 -29.75 0.36
CA GLY A 119 5.36 -29.02 -0.41
C GLY A 119 5.67 -29.09 -1.90
N VAL A 120 4.64 -29.26 -2.73
CA VAL A 120 4.74 -29.21 -4.20
C VAL A 120 3.68 -28.29 -4.78
N VAL A 121 3.95 -27.73 -5.96
CA VAL A 121 2.96 -26.93 -6.69
C VAL A 121 1.68 -27.77 -6.87
N PRO A 122 0.47 -27.25 -6.58
CA PRO A 122 -0.77 -27.98 -6.79
C PRO A 122 -0.86 -28.55 -8.21
N GLU A 123 -1.39 -29.78 -8.34
CA GLU A 123 -1.55 -30.51 -9.61
C GLU A 123 -0.23 -30.82 -10.36
N SER A 124 0.93 -30.51 -9.78
CA SER A 124 2.22 -30.67 -10.47
C SER A 124 2.84 -32.05 -10.36
N LEU A 125 2.46 -32.82 -9.33
CA LEU A 125 3.09 -34.09 -9.00
C LEU A 125 2.05 -35.22 -9.08
N GLN A 126 2.29 -36.16 -9.98
CA GLN A 126 1.48 -37.38 -10.13
C GLN A 126 1.85 -38.40 -9.04
N TYR A 127 0.89 -39.26 -8.67
CA TYR A 127 1.05 -40.23 -7.58
C TYR A 127 2.24 -41.18 -7.79
N GLU A 128 2.40 -41.72 -9.00
CA GLU A 128 3.47 -42.66 -9.35
C GLU A 128 4.85 -42.02 -9.24
N LEU A 129 4.96 -40.76 -9.68
CA LEU A 129 6.19 -39.99 -9.55
C LEU A 129 6.47 -39.61 -8.09
N ALA A 130 5.42 -39.30 -7.31
CA ALA A 130 5.55 -39.05 -5.87
C ALA A 130 6.09 -40.29 -5.13
N ASN A 131 5.59 -41.49 -5.44
CA ASN A 131 6.10 -42.73 -4.86
C ASN A 131 7.56 -42.98 -5.25
N THR A 132 7.90 -42.82 -6.54
CA THR A 132 9.28 -42.98 -7.04
C THR A 132 10.24 -41.99 -6.36
N ALA A 133 9.84 -40.72 -6.25
CA ALA A 133 10.63 -39.69 -5.58
C ALA A 133 10.79 -39.99 -4.08
N ALA A 134 9.74 -40.46 -3.40
CA ALA A 134 9.82 -40.86 -2.00
C ALA A 134 10.81 -42.02 -1.78
N GLU A 135 10.80 -43.03 -2.64
CA GLU A 135 11.75 -44.15 -2.59
C GLU A 135 13.20 -43.67 -2.80
N ALA A 136 13.42 -42.80 -3.79
CA ALA A 136 14.74 -42.23 -4.07
C ALA A 136 15.27 -41.41 -2.88
N VAL A 137 14.42 -40.55 -2.29
CA VAL A 137 14.79 -39.77 -1.10
C VAL A 137 15.03 -40.70 0.09
N THR A 138 14.20 -41.73 0.29
CA THR A 138 14.40 -42.71 1.38
C THR A 138 15.74 -43.42 1.26
N LYS A 139 16.14 -43.81 0.04
CA LYS A 139 17.45 -44.41 -0.23
C LYS A 139 18.59 -43.44 0.10
N LEU A 140 18.49 -42.19 -0.35
CA LEU A 140 19.49 -41.15 -0.09
C LEU A 140 19.70 -40.92 1.42
N ILE A 141 18.61 -40.85 2.19
CA ILE A 141 18.65 -40.68 3.65
C ILE A 141 19.27 -41.92 4.33
N SER A 142 18.95 -43.11 3.83
CA SER A 142 19.52 -44.38 4.32
C SER A 142 21.02 -44.49 4.06
N GLU A 143 21.49 -44.09 2.88
CA GLU A 143 22.92 -44.04 2.53
C GLU A 143 23.69 -43.03 3.40
N ALA A 144 23.02 -42.00 3.89
CA ALA A 144 23.57 -41.06 4.87
C ALA A 144 23.58 -41.60 6.32
N GLY A 145 23.13 -42.84 6.54
CA GLY A 145 23.16 -43.51 7.84
C GLY A 145 21.91 -43.30 8.71
N PHE A 146 20.83 -42.74 8.16
CA PHE A 146 19.59 -42.49 8.89
C PHE A 146 18.47 -43.42 8.40
N SER A 147 17.76 -44.07 9.31
CA SER A 147 16.63 -44.95 9.01
C SER A 147 15.37 -44.50 9.76
N GLY A 148 14.21 -45.01 9.34
CA GLY A 148 12.93 -44.66 9.98
C GLY A 148 12.43 -43.24 9.69
N VAL A 149 12.88 -42.64 8.59
CA VAL A 149 12.38 -41.35 8.10
C VAL A 149 11.29 -41.61 7.04
N GLU A 150 10.10 -41.07 7.27
CA GLU A 150 8.99 -41.08 6.32
C GLU A 150 9.09 -39.87 5.37
N ILE A 151 8.56 -39.99 4.15
CA ILE A 151 8.53 -38.93 3.14
C ILE A 151 7.07 -38.67 2.77
N GLY A 152 6.63 -37.41 2.83
CA GLY A 152 5.26 -37.04 2.50
C GLY A 152 5.18 -35.82 1.62
N PHE A 153 4.44 -35.92 0.51
CA PHE A 153 4.19 -34.84 -0.43
C PHE A 153 2.79 -34.26 -0.24
N ARG A 154 2.69 -32.93 -0.29
CA ARG A 154 1.43 -32.20 -0.16
C ARG A 154 1.34 -31.04 -1.14
N GLU A 155 0.14 -30.76 -1.62
CA GLU A 155 -0.08 -29.59 -2.47
C GLU A 155 0.00 -28.33 -1.60
N SER A 156 1.05 -27.53 -1.79
CA SER A 156 1.35 -26.35 -0.98
C SER A 156 2.36 -25.44 -1.70
N ILE A 157 2.15 -24.13 -1.63
CA ILE A 157 3.11 -23.12 -2.10
C ILE A 157 3.66 -22.32 -0.92
N VAL A 158 4.92 -21.89 -1.01
CA VAL A 158 5.47 -20.92 -0.07
C VAL A 158 5.09 -19.53 -0.56
N THR A 159 4.30 -18.83 0.26
CA THR A 159 3.99 -17.42 0.04
C THR A 159 4.94 -16.59 0.91
N PRO A 160 5.85 -15.79 0.33
CA PRO A 160 6.66 -14.85 1.10
C PRO A 160 5.75 -13.95 1.93
N SER A 161 6.15 -13.60 3.15
CA SER A 161 5.34 -12.83 4.12
C SER A 161 5.04 -11.38 3.70
N LEU A 162 5.27 -11.01 2.44
CA LEU A 162 5.04 -9.67 1.86
C LEU A 162 4.31 -9.74 0.50
N ALA A 163 3.65 -10.87 0.18
CA ALA A 163 3.04 -11.17 -1.13
C ALA A 163 1.75 -10.41 -1.49
N GLY A 164 1.62 -9.16 -1.04
CA GLY A 164 0.58 -8.26 -1.52
C GLY A 164 0.97 -7.53 -2.82
N PRO A 165 0.02 -6.86 -3.48
CA PRO A 165 0.25 -6.17 -4.75
C PRO A 165 1.36 -5.13 -4.64
N LYS A 166 2.07 -4.91 -5.75
CA LYS A 166 2.99 -3.78 -5.87
C LYS A 166 2.22 -2.48 -6.02
N MET A 167 2.82 -1.37 -5.59
CA MET A 167 2.34 -0.03 -5.89
C MET A 167 2.22 0.14 -7.40
N LEU A 168 1.09 0.70 -7.84
CA LEU A 168 0.79 0.86 -9.25
C LEU A 168 1.65 1.98 -9.87
N PRO A 169 2.09 1.84 -11.13
CA PRO A 169 2.68 2.96 -11.85
C PRO A 169 1.63 4.06 -12.05
N PHE A 170 2.08 5.31 -12.14
CA PHE A 170 1.19 6.44 -12.37
C PHE A 170 1.48 7.09 -13.73
N ASP A 171 0.50 7.03 -14.63
CA ASP A 171 0.54 7.63 -15.97
C ASP A 171 -0.78 8.36 -16.26
N PRO A 172 -0.99 9.56 -15.71
CA PRO A 172 -2.23 10.32 -15.87
C PRO A 172 -2.50 10.75 -17.32
N PHE A 173 -1.51 10.68 -18.22
CA PHE A 173 -1.71 10.97 -19.63
C PHE A 173 -2.55 9.90 -20.32
N ASN A 174 -2.20 8.63 -20.10
CA ASN A 174 -2.90 7.49 -20.71
C ASN A 174 -4.05 6.96 -19.85
N ASP A 175 -4.01 7.21 -18.53
CA ASP A 175 -5.02 6.72 -17.60
C ASP A 175 -6.22 7.69 -17.47
N SER A 176 -7.32 7.30 -18.11
CA SER A 176 -8.61 8.00 -18.05
C SER A 176 -9.30 7.99 -16.68
N ILE A 177 -8.78 7.23 -15.72
CA ILE A 177 -9.28 7.11 -14.34
C ILE A 177 -8.19 7.43 -13.31
N SER A 178 -7.18 8.21 -13.70
CA SER A 178 -6.00 8.53 -12.89
C SER A 178 -6.32 9.11 -11.51
N GLU A 179 -7.45 9.81 -11.35
CA GLU A 179 -7.92 10.29 -10.06
C GLU A 179 -8.24 9.16 -9.06
N PHE A 180 -8.66 7.99 -9.56
CA PHE A 180 -8.96 6.79 -8.76
C PHE A 180 -7.73 5.89 -8.62
N THR A 181 -6.81 5.92 -9.57
CA THR A 181 -5.54 5.17 -9.53
C THR A 181 -4.55 5.80 -8.54
N LYS A 182 -4.50 7.14 -8.45
CA LYS A 182 -3.54 7.90 -7.65
C LYS A 182 -3.32 7.37 -6.22
N PRO A 183 -4.37 7.02 -5.43
CA PRO A 183 -4.20 6.52 -4.06
C PRO A 183 -3.36 5.23 -3.94
N PHE A 184 -3.24 4.45 -5.02
CA PHE A 184 -2.54 3.16 -5.07
C PHE A 184 -1.15 3.26 -5.73
N THR A 185 -0.65 4.48 -5.92
CA THR A 185 0.62 4.77 -6.62
C THR A 185 1.65 5.37 -5.67
N PRO A 186 2.96 5.27 -5.96
CA PRO A 186 3.99 5.92 -5.16
C PRO A 186 4.07 7.44 -5.38
N THR A 187 3.21 8.03 -6.21
CA THR A 187 3.24 9.47 -6.46
C THR A 187 3.08 10.23 -5.12
N PRO A 188 3.94 11.24 -4.81
CA PRO A 188 3.83 12.06 -3.61
C PRO A 188 2.40 12.48 -3.25
N GLY A 189 2.11 12.56 -1.95
CA GLY A 189 0.72 12.51 -1.48
C GLY A 189 0.22 11.06 -1.31
N LEU A 190 1.12 10.10 -1.04
CA LEU A 190 0.76 8.71 -0.76
C LEU A 190 0.21 8.62 0.66
N ALA A 191 -1.02 8.17 0.81
CA ALA A 191 -1.61 7.88 2.11
C ALA A 191 -0.93 6.67 2.76
N ILE A 192 -0.61 6.78 4.05
CA ILE A 192 0.09 5.75 4.82
C ILE A 192 -0.48 5.63 6.24
N ALA A 193 -0.25 4.49 6.86
CA ALA A 193 -0.57 4.25 8.26
C ALA A 193 0.36 3.21 8.90
N PRO A 194 0.55 3.20 10.23
CA PRO A 194 1.19 2.08 10.92
C PRO A 194 0.34 0.81 10.82
N LEU A 195 0.97 -0.34 10.58
CA LEU A 195 0.27 -1.61 10.42
C LEU A 195 -0.56 -1.99 11.67
N ASN A 196 -0.01 -1.74 12.86
CA ASN A 196 -0.62 -2.10 14.13
C ASN A 196 -1.74 -1.13 14.56
N SER A 197 -1.81 0.05 13.95
CA SER A 197 -2.83 1.06 14.24
C SER A 197 -3.29 1.76 12.96
N PRO A 198 -3.91 1.00 12.02
CA PRO A 198 -4.17 1.44 10.65
C PRO A 198 -5.26 2.54 10.53
N TYR A 199 -5.79 3.00 11.65
CA TYR A 199 -6.79 4.06 11.75
C TYR A 199 -6.17 5.43 12.06
N TYR A 200 -4.88 5.48 12.43
CA TYR A 200 -4.10 6.72 12.41
C TYR A 200 -3.44 6.84 11.05
N GLU A 201 -4.00 7.70 10.21
CA GLU A 201 -3.54 7.90 8.84
C GLU A 201 -2.84 9.23 8.68
N GLY A 202 -1.89 9.23 7.76
CA GLY A 202 -1.23 10.43 7.29
C GLY A 202 -0.78 10.26 5.85
N THR A 203 0.14 11.10 5.44
CA THR A 203 0.63 11.21 4.07
C THR A 203 2.16 11.17 4.05
N GLY A 204 2.75 10.53 3.04
CA GLY A 204 4.16 10.61 2.74
C GLY A 204 4.52 11.88 1.95
N ALA A 205 5.55 12.60 2.40
CA ALA A 205 5.98 13.88 1.88
C ALA A 205 6.82 13.75 0.60
N LEU A 206 8.02 13.19 0.77
CA LEU A 206 9.07 13.15 -0.24
C LEU A 206 9.86 11.86 -0.12
N TYR A 207 10.35 11.40 -1.27
CA TYR A 207 11.26 10.28 -1.39
C TYR A 207 12.70 10.79 -1.33
N ILE A 208 13.50 10.18 -0.47
CA ILE A 208 14.91 10.51 -0.21
C ILE A 208 15.72 9.25 -0.52
N ARG A 209 16.88 9.41 -1.12
CA ARG A 209 17.80 8.30 -1.39
C ARG A 209 19.06 8.46 -0.54
N GLU A 210 19.54 7.36 0.02
CA GLU A 210 20.87 7.30 0.62
C GLU A 210 21.93 7.19 -0.48
N ASN A 211 22.96 8.05 -0.45
CA ASN A 211 24.08 7.96 -1.39
C ASN A 211 25.18 7.02 -0.87
N ASN A 212 24.92 5.72 -0.95
CA ASN A 212 25.84 4.62 -0.68
C ASN A 212 25.57 3.44 -1.63
N GLU A 213 26.51 2.50 -1.74
CA GLU A 213 26.30 1.26 -2.51
C GLU A 213 25.09 0.50 -1.93
N GLY A 214 24.08 0.22 -2.76
CA GLY A 214 22.82 -0.38 -2.32
C GLY A 214 21.90 0.58 -1.54
N GLY A 215 22.08 1.89 -1.70
CA GLY A 215 21.35 2.89 -0.92
C GLY A 215 19.83 2.82 -1.05
N ARG A 216 19.16 2.79 0.11
CA ARG A 216 17.72 2.60 0.23
C ARG A 216 16.97 3.82 -0.25
N VAL A 217 15.72 3.59 -0.69
CA VAL A 217 14.75 4.66 -0.88
C VAL A 217 13.95 4.82 0.41
N LEU A 218 13.94 6.04 0.93
CA LEU A 218 13.29 6.42 2.17
C LEU A 218 12.09 7.31 1.86
N LEU A 219 10.99 7.12 2.58
CA LEU A 219 9.83 8.02 2.57
C LEU A 219 9.85 8.90 3.82
N LEU A 220 9.87 10.21 3.62
CA LEU A 220 9.71 11.22 4.67
C LEU A 220 8.23 11.38 5.03
N THR A 221 7.90 11.40 6.32
CA THR A 221 6.58 11.73 6.85
C THR A 221 6.70 12.33 8.26
N CYS A 222 5.58 12.66 8.91
CA CYS A 222 5.57 13.11 10.30
C CYS A 222 5.84 11.97 11.29
N ALA A 223 6.48 12.29 12.42
CA ALA A 223 6.69 11.33 13.49
C ALA A 223 5.35 10.85 14.08
N HIS A 224 4.38 11.75 14.24
CA HIS A 224 3.05 11.37 14.73
C HIS A 224 2.24 10.50 13.75
N VAL A 225 2.62 10.45 12.47
CA VAL A 225 2.01 9.55 11.48
C VAL A 225 2.64 8.16 11.58
N ALA A 226 3.98 8.08 11.65
CA ALA A 226 4.69 6.82 11.79
C ALA A 226 4.50 6.16 13.18
N ARG A 227 4.43 6.98 14.24
CA ARG A 227 4.22 6.59 15.64
C ARG A 227 3.19 7.49 16.32
N PRO A 228 1.89 7.19 16.17
CA PRO A 228 0.81 7.97 16.75
C PRO A 228 0.94 8.10 18.28
N PRO A 229 0.89 9.32 18.85
CA PRO A 229 1.06 9.54 20.30
C PRO A 229 0.12 8.77 21.23
N PRO A 230 -1.16 8.48 20.85
CA PRO A 230 -2.02 7.65 21.70
C PRO A 230 -1.51 6.21 21.87
N ASP A 231 -0.82 5.69 20.87
CA ASP A 231 -0.37 4.28 20.83
C ASP A 231 1.13 4.14 21.09
N HIS A 232 1.89 5.23 20.96
CA HIS A 232 3.34 5.24 21.08
C HIS A 232 3.78 6.30 22.07
N ARG A 233 4.69 5.92 22.98
CA ARG A 233 5.36 6.90 23.83
C ARG A 233 6.23 7.80 22.96
N ASN A 234 6.20 9.09 23.24
CA ASN A 234 7.06 10.08 22.60
C ASN A 234 8.51 9.95 23.09
N THR A 235 9.14 8.86 22.69
CA THR A 235 10.54 8.54 22.95
C THR A 235 11.20 8.31 21.61
N GLY A 236 12.45 8.75 21.48
CA GLY A 236 13.24 8.57 20.25
C GLY A 236 13.45 7.09 19.94
N PRO A 237 14.22 6.76 18.88
CA PRO A 237 14.43 5.37 18.52
C PRO A 237 14.95 4.58 19.72
N VAL A 238 14.23 3.52 20.10
CA VAL A 238 14.75 2.51 21.03
C VAL A 238 15.97 1.96 20.32
N ARG A 239 17.16 2.20 20.87
CA ARG A 239 18.44 1.68 20.37
C ARG A 239 18.28 0.26 19.85
N GLU A 240 18.98 -0.06 18.76
CA GLU A 240 19.14 -1.40 18.20
C GLU A 240 19.55 -2.41 19.29
N THR A 241 18.56 -2.92 20.00
CA THR A 241 18.63 -4.19 20.68
C THR A 241 17.91 -5.16 19.76
N SER A 242 18.51 -6.33 19.53
CA SER A 242 18.03 -7.42 18.66
C SER A 242 16.62 -7.96 18.97
N SER A 243 15.86 -7.29 19.84
CA SER A 243 14.54 -7.64 20.34
C SER A 243 13.43 -6.61 20.03
N SER A 244 13.71 -5.48 19.35
CA SER A 244 12.64 -4.55 18.96
C SER A 244 11.83 -5.11 17.79
N SER A 245 10.52 -5.28 17.97
CA SER A 245 9.60 -5.66 16.90
C SER A 245 9.66 -4.62 15.78
N ARG A 246 9.84 -5.07 14.53
CA ARG A 246 9.80 -4.19 13.35
C ARG A 246 8.47 -3.45 13.28
N GLU A 247 8.52 -2.14 13.06
CA GLU A 247 7.36 -1.28 12.90
C GLU A 247 7.10 -1.06 11.41
N TYR A 248 6.09 -1.73 10.88
CA TYR A 248 5.75 -1.68 9.47
C TYR A 248 4.74 -0.57 9.16
N ILE A 249 4.93 0.06 8.01
CA ILE A 249 3.99 1.03 7.44
C ILE A 249 3.28 0.41 6.24
N ILE A 250 1.97 0.64 6.16
CA ILE A 250 1.11 0.22 5.05
C ILE A 250 0.72 1.40 4.18
N ALA A 251 0.56 1.16 2.87
CA ALA A 251 -0.10 2.08 1.95
C ALA A 251 -1.61 2.04 2.16
N LEU A 252 -2.20 3.22 2.32
CA LEU A 252 -3.57 3.44 2.76
C LEU A 252 -3.80 2.81 4.15
N GLY A 253 -4.37 3.53 5.11
CA GLY A 253 -4.89 2.89 6.31
C GLY A 253 -6.29 2.34 6.06
N HIS A 254 -7.11 2.33 7.10
CA HIS A 254 -8.51 1.91 7.01
C HIS A 254 -9.34 2.93 6.22
N SER A 255 -9.35 4.19 6.65
CA SER A 255 -10.26 5.20 6.10
C SER A 255 -9.85 5.64 4.71
N GLY A 256 -8.56 5.75 4.40
CA GLY A 256 -8.04 6.03 3.06
C GLY A 256 -8.43 4.95 2.05
N TYR A 257 -8.28 3.67 2.41
CA TYR A 257 -8.70 2.56 1.54
C TYR A 257 -10.21 2.55 1.33
N ALA A 258 -10.98 2.65 2.41
CA ALA A 258 -12.43 2.67 2.33
C ALA A 258 -12.93 3.86 1.50
N SER A 259 -12.35 5.04 1.69
CA SER A 259 -12.71 6.27 0.95
C SER A 259 -12.39 6.14 -0.52
N ALA A 260 -11.25 5.55 -0.90
CA ALA A 260 -10.91 5.29 -2.30
C ALA A 260 -11.97 4.40 -2.98
N LEU A 261 -12.37 3.29 -2.34
CA LEU A 261 -13.44 2.43 -2.88
C LEU A 261 -14.79 3.16 -2.96
N GLN A 262 -15.14 3.96 -1.95
CA GLN A 262 -16.39 4.73 -1.96
C GLN A 262 -16.37 5.80 -3.06
N SER A 263 -15.25 6.47 -3.32
CA SER A 263 -15.15 7.43 -4.42
C SER A 263 -15.36 6.79 -5.79
N MET A 264 -14.83 5.58 -6.01
CA MET A 264 -15.07 4.83 -7.25
C MET A 264 -16.55 4.48 -7.41
N LYS A 265 -17.21 3.99 -6.35
CA LYS A 265 -18.65 3.70 -6.36
C LYS A 265 -19.50 4.93 -6.62
N GLY A 266 -19.16 6.06 -5.98
CA GLY A 266 -19.80 7.35 -6.21
C GLY A 266 -19.71 7.76 -7.67
N ALA A 267 -18.49 7.72 -8.24
CA ALA A 267 -18.26 8.07 -9.63
C ALA A 267 -19.02 7.17 -10.62
N ILE A 268 -19.14 5.86 -10.35
CA ILE A 268 -19.98 4.95 -11.14
C ILE A 268 -21.44 5.41 -11.10
N GLY A 269 -21.96 5.75 -9.92
CA GLY A 269 -23.33 6.25 -9.75
C GLY A 269 -23.58 7.57 -10.50
N ASP A 270 -22.63 8.50 -10.46
CA ASP A 270 -22.72 9.79 -11.16
C ASP A 270 -22.66 9.62 -12.69
N LEU A 271 -21.83 8.70 -13.17
CA LEU A 271 -21.75 8.35 -14.59
C LEU A 271 -23.05 7.67 -15.06
N ASP A 272 -23.63 6.75 -14.29
CA ASP A 272 -24.90 6.11 -14.63
C ASP A 272 -26.04 7.13 -14.72
N ARG A 273 -26.10 8.10 -13.80
CA ARG A 273 -27.07 9.21 -13.85
C ARG A 273 -26.86 10.07 -15.10
N SER A 274 -25.63 10.49 -15.37
CA SER A 274 -25.31 11.30 -16.55
C SER A 274 -25.68 10.57 -17.85
N ILE A 275 -25.43 9.26 -17.92
CA ILE A 275 -25.82 8.43 -19.07
C ILE A 275 -27.34 8.40 -19.27
N LYS A 276 -28.13 8.35 -18.19
CA LYS A 276 -29.60 8.42 -18.27
C LYS A 276 -30.04 9.77 -18.81
N ASP A 277 -29.53 10.86 -18.24
CA ASP A 277 -29.88 12.22 -18.67
C ASP A 277 -29.56 12.46 -20.16
N TRP A 278 -28.41 12.00 -20.64
CA TRP A 278 -28.06 12.13 -22.06
C TRP A 278 -28.88 11.23 -22.98
N ARG A 279 -29.30 10.05 -22.51
CA ARG A 279 -30.21 9.18 -23.27
C ARG A 279 -31.58 9.80 -23.42
N ASP A 280 -32.11 10.42 -22.37
CA ASP A 280 -33.38 11.14 -22.44
C ASP A 280 -33.32 12.28 -23.48
N VAL A 281 -32.17 12.95 -23.60
CA VAL A 281 -31.95 13.95 -24.67
C VAL A 281 -31.93 13.28 -26.06
N ILE A 282 -31.26 12.16 -26.22
CA ILE A 282 -31.21 11.41 -27.50
C ILE A 282 -32.63 10.96 -27.90
N ASP A 283 -33.40 10.42 -26.96
CA ASP A 283 -34.77 9.94 -27.19
C ASP A 283 -35.70 11.09 -27.61
N ARG A 284 -35.55 12.27 -27.00
CA ARG A 284 -36.26 13.49 -27.41
C ARG A 284 -35.87 14.00 -28.79
N LEU A 285 -34.63 13.80 -29.21
CA LEU A 285 -34.15 14.19 -30.55
C LEU A 285 -34.57 13.17 -31.64
N GLY A 286 -34.96 11.97 -31.25
CA GLY A 286 -35.38 10.90 -32.15
C GLY A 286 -34.28 10.41 -33.10
N GLY A 287 -34.65 9.52 -34.02
CA GLY A 287 -33.78 9.10 -35.12
C GLY A 287 -33.52 10.22 -36.13
N TYR A 288 -32.49 10.06 -36.96
CA TYR A 288 -32.21 11.00 -38.05
C TYR A 288 -33.40 11.14 -38.98
N GLN A 289 -33.78 12.38 -39.31
CA GLN A 289 -34.80 12.68 -40.30
C GLN A 289 -34.21 13.45 -41.48
N GLU A 290 -34.58 13.07 -42.69
CA GLU A 290 -34.14 13.75 -43.91
C GLU A 290 -34.68 15.20 -43.92
N GLY A 291 -33.77 16.18 -44.00
CA GLY A 291 -34.10 17.61 -43.91
C GLY A 291 -34.09 18.19 -42.48
N GLU A 292 -33.68 17.43 -41.45
CA GLU A 292 -33.53 17.98 -40.10
C GLU A 292 -32.43 19.06 -40.01
N SER A 293 -32.52 19.92 -38.99
CA SER A 293 -31.53 20.98 -38.81
C SER A 293 -30.15 20.41 -38.44
N LYS A 294 -29.08 21.01 -38.98
CA LYS A 294 -27.69 20.64 -38.65
C LYS A 294 -27.42 20.61 -37.14
N ASN A 295 -27.99 21.56 -36.40
CA ASN A 295 -27.87 21.64 -34.95
C ASN A 295 -28.49 20.42 -34.24
N THR A 296 -29.62 19.90 -34.74
CA THR A 296 -30.24 18.67 -34.23
C THR A 296 -29.31 17.48 -34.43
N THR A 297 -28.74 17.34 -35.61
CA THR A 297 -27.81 16.25 -35.95
C THR A 297 -26.55 16.30 -35.08
N GLU A 298 -25.91 17.47 -34.99
CA GLU A 298 -24.69 17.69 -34.18
C GLU A 298 -24.94 17.40 -32.69
N LYS A 299 -26.05 17.90 -32.15
CA LYS A 299 -26.42 17.66 -30.74
C LYS A 299 -26.67 16.18 -30.46
N ARG A 300 -27.31 15.46 -31.38
CA ARG A 300 -27.52 14.01 -31.26
C ARG A 300 -26.18 13.27 -31.22
N GLU A 301 -25.28 13.59 -32.14
CA GLU A 301 -23.95 12.98 -32.21
C GLU A 301 -23.10 13.27 -30.97
N GLU A 302 -23.14 14.50 -30.46
CA GLU A 302 -22.46 14.88 -29.21
C GLU A 302 -22.93 14.02 -28.03
N HIS A 303 -24.24 13.88 -27.83
CA HIS A 303 -24.79 13.10 -26.71
C HIS A 303 -24.51 11.60 -26.86
N LEU A 304 -24.56 11.06 -28.08
CA LEU A 304 -24.14 9.68 -28.35
C LEU A 304 -22.67 9.45 -27.97
N ASN A 305 -21.80 10.41 -28.29
CA ASN A 305 -20.39 10.37 -27.93
C ASN A 305 -20.17 10.50 -26.41
N LEU A 306 -20.92 11.35 -25.71
CA LEU A 306 -20.88 11.46 -24.25
C LEU A 306 -21.27 10.15 -23.57
N VAL A 307 -22.38 9.52 -24.00
CA VAL A 307 -22.82 8.21 -23.49
C VAL A 307 -21.73 7.15 -23.72
N LYS A 308 -21.15 7.10 -24.92
CA LYS A 308 -20.09 6.14 -25.26
C LYS A 308 -18.84 6.33 -24.40
N LYS A 309 -18.40 7.58 -24.19
CA LYS A 309 -17.24 7.90 -23.35
C LYS A 309 -17.50 7.54 -21.88
N ALA A 310 -18.66 7.89 -21.34
CA ALA A 310 -19.01 7.58 -19.96
C ALA A 310 -19.14 6.08 -19.70
N ARG A 311 -19.71 5.31 -20.63
CA ARG A 311 -19.76 3.84 -20.50
C ARG A 311 -18.38 3.22 -20.39
N ARG A 312 -17.46 3.62 -21.29
CA ARG A 312 -16.07 3.15 -21.25
C ARG A 312 -15.37 3.53 -19.95
N LYS A 313 -15.57 4.76 -19.45
CA LYS A 313 -15.00 5.19 -18.17
C LYS A 313 -15.58 4.38 -17.01
N MET A 314 -16.90 4.16 -17.00
CA MET A 314 -17.60 3.37 -15.98
C MET A 314 -17.15 1.90 -15.96
N GLU A 315 -16.94 1.28 -17.12
CA GLU A 315 -16.38 -0.07 -17.25
C GLU A 315 -14.98 -0.15 -16.63
N LYS A 316 -14.09 0.79 -16.97
CA LYS A 316 -12.74 0.86 -16.38
C LYS A 316 -12.76 1.05 -14.87
N ILE A 317 -13.61 1.93 -14.34
CA ILE A 317 -13.72 2.13 -12.88
C ILE A 317 -14.24 0.86 -12.20
N ASN A 318 -15.21 0.15 -12.81
CA ASN A 318 -15.74 -1.11 -12.26
C ASN A 318 -14.67 -2.22 -12.22
N GLU A 319 -13.92 -2.39 -13.31
CA GLU A 319 -12.81 -3.34 -13.38
C GLU A 319 -11.75 -3.02 -12.31
N PHE A 320 -11.31 -1.76 -12.27
CA PHE A 320 -10.33 -1.29 -11.29
C PHE A 320 -10.81 -1.46 -9.85
N HIS A 321 -12.06 -1.10 -9.56
CA HIS A 321 -12.66 -1.32 -8.24
C HIS A 321 -12.66 -2.81 -7.86
N GLY A 322 -12.98 -3.71 -8.81
CA GLY A 322 -12.95 -5.15 -8.61
C GLY A 322 -11.55 -5.66 -8.24
N ASP A 323 -10.55 -5.21 -8.99
CA ASP A 323 -9.14 -5.57 -8.75
C ASP A 323 -8.64 -5.08 -7.39
N ILE A 324 -8.87 -3.79 -7.08
CA ILE A 324 -8.48 -3.22 -5.79
C ILE A 324 -9.18 -3.95 -4.64
N SER A 325 -10.49 -4.17 -4.74
CA SER A 325 -11.26 -4.84 -3.69
C SER A 325 -10.77 -6.26 -3.42
N LYS A 326 -10.25 -6.95 -4.43
CA LYS A 326 -9.75 -8.32 -4.34
C LYS A 326 -8.32 -8.39 -3.80
N HIS A 327 -7.45 -7.48 -4.22
CA HIS A 327 -6.01 -7.59 -4.00
C HIS A 327 -5.46 -6.67 -2.90
N TRP A 328 -6.19 -5.61 -2.52
CA TRP A 328 -5.71 -4.60 -1.55
C TRP A 328 -6.48 -4.61 -0.22
N ILE A 329 -7.40 -5.56 -0.01
CA ILE A 329 -8.26 -5.57 1.18
C ILE A 329 -7.51 -5.85 2.49
N VAL A 330 -6.47 -6.69 2.44
CA VAL A 330 -5.73 -7.13 3.63
C VAL A 330 -4.65 -6.09 3.97
N PRO A 331 -4.60 -5.53 5.20
CA PRO A 331 -3.56 -4.57 5.59
C PRO A 331 -2.12 -5.09 5.42
N ASN A 332 -1.85 -6.36 5.78
CA ASN A 332 -0.51 -6.95 5.63
C ASN A 332 -0.02 -6.98 4.18
N ASP A 333 -0.93 -7.11 3.22
CA ASP A 333 -0.59 -7.12 1.79
C ASP A 333 -0.17 -5.72 1.32
N ARG A 334 -0.58 -4.68 2.03
CA ARG A 334 -0.29 -3.28 1.74
C ARG A 334 0.95 -2.75 2.44
N ILE A 335 1.73 -3.59 3.13
CA ILE A 335 3.01 -3.16 3.71
C ILE A 335 3.91 -2.63 2.60
N ILE A 336 4.44 -1.43 2.78
CA ILE A 336 5.34 -0.75 1.82
C ILE A 336 6.75 -0.53 2.37
N GLY A 337 6.95 -0.67 3.67
CA GLY A 337 8.24 -0.41 4.28
C GLY A 337 8.21 -0.50 5.80
N GLU A 338 9.36 -0.21 6.39
CA GLU A 338 9.59 -0.22 7.84
C GLU A 338 10.11 1.12 8.33
N VAL A 339 9.70 1.50 9.53
CA VAL A 339 10.20 2.72 10.18
C VAL A 339 11.66 2.50 10.58
N ILE A 340 12.57 3.32 10.06
CA ILE A 340 14.01 3.26 10.39
C ILE A 340 14.47 4.42 11.27
N HIS A 341 13.72 5.52 11.29
CA HIS A 341 14.01 6.68 12.11
C HIS A 341 12.71 7.39 12.48
N VAL A 342 12.57 7.80 13.73
CA VAL A 342 11.50 8.66 14.22
C VAL A 342 12.09 9.59 15.23
N GLU A 343 12.00 10.89 14.97
CA GLU A 343 12.46 11.86 15.95
C GLU A 343 11.37 12.12 16.99
N PRO A 344 11.72 12.26 18.29
CA PRO A 344 10.73 12.62 19.29
C PRO A 344 10.03 13.90 18.90
N ILE A 345 8.70 13.90 19.00
CA ILE A 345 7.89 15.09 18.75
C ILE A 345 8.30 16.14 19.78
N ALA A 346 8.99 17.17 19.31
CA ALA A 346 9.48 18.25 20.12
C ALA A 346 9.03 19.57 19.51
N VAL A 347 8.83 20.56 20.36
CA VAL A 347 8.47 21.92 19.94
C VAL A 347 9.51 22.84 20.55
N SER A 348 9.73 24.00 19.94
CA SER A 348 10.80 24.92 20.33
C SER A 348 12.22 24.37 20.09
N VAL A 349 12.44 23.68 18.96
CA VAL A 349 13.74 23.08 18.63
C VAL A 349 14.64 24.04 17.84
N GLY A 350 15.90 24.11 18.24
CA GLY A 350 16.95 24.86 17.54
C GLY A 350 16.80 26.39 17.68
N PRO A 351 17.64 27.17 16.98
CA PRO A 351 17.63 28.63 17.08
C PRO A 351 16.33 29.26 16.54
N GLN A 352 15.61 28.55 15.68
CA GLN A 352 14.34 28.99 15.10
C GLN A 352 13.12 28.52 15.91
N THR A 353 13.34 27.72 16.97
CA THR A 353 12.28 27.22 17.86
C THR A 353 11.11 26.53 17.13
N LEU A 354 11.42 25.80 16.05
CA LEU A 354 10.44 25.10 15.22
C LEU A 354 9.96 23.80 15.89
N THR A 355 8.88 23.24 15.36
CA THR A 355 8.43 21.88 15.69
C THR A 355 9.28 20.86 14.95
N GLU A 356 9.78 19.87 15.69
CA GLU A 356 10.45 18.69 15.17
C GLU A 356 9.49 17.51 15.26
N ASP A 357 8.99 17.09 14.11
CA ASP A 357 7.97 16.05 13.96
C ASP A 357 8.17 15.35 12.61
N TRP A 358 9.16 14.48 12.54
CA TRP A 358 9.52 13.78 11.31
C TRP A 358 10.01 12.36 11.55
N ALA A 359 9.78 11.52 10.55
CA ALA A 359 10.20 10.13 10.51
C ALA A 359 10.63 9.73 9.09
N LEU A 360 11.43 8.66 9.01
CA LEU A 360 11.84 8.04 7.76
C LEU A 360 11.46 6.56 7.75
N ILE A 361 10.85 6.16 6.64
CA ILE A 361 10.43 4.79 6.36
C ILE A 361 11.33 4.25 5.27
N ALA A 362 12.07 3.17 5.54
CA ALA A 362 12.77 2.45 4.48
C ALA A 362 11.76 1.63 3.67
N LEU A 363 11.69 1.91 2.37
CA LEU A 363 10.74 1.27 1.48
C LEU A 363 11.25 -0.10 1.03
N ASP A 364 10.35 -1.06 0.99
CA ASP A 364 10.63 -2.40 0.48
C ASP A 364 10.74 -2.37 -1.04
N GLU A 365 11.94 -2.65 -1.57
CA GLU A 365 12.17 -2.61 -3.02
C GLU A 365 11.26 -3.54 -3.83
N SER A 366 10.79 -4.64 -3.22
CA SER A 366 9.90 -5.58 -3.89
C SER A 366 8.50 -5.01 -4.14
N LYS A 367 8.10 -3.97 -3.40
CA LYS A 367 6.77 -3.33 -3.47
C LYS A 367 6.65 -2.25 -4.52
N PHE A 368 7.75 -1.84 -5.15
CA PHE A 368 7.76 -0.73 -6.09
C PHE A 368 8.40 -1.14 -7.42
N GLU A 369 7.85 -0.63 -8.51
CA GLU A 369 8.49 -0.71 -9.82
C GLU A 369 9.32 0.55 -10.05
N TRP A 370 10.49 0.63 -9.41
CA TRP A 370 11.31 1.85 -9.37
C TRP A 370 11.66 2.42 -10.76
N TYR A 371 11.80 1.57 -11.78
CA TYR A 371 12.02 1.99 -13.16
C TYR A 371 10.84 2.74 -13.80
N LYS A 372 9.63 2.61 -13.24
CA LYS A 372 8.43 3.37 -13.64
C LYS A 372 8.15 4.56 -12.71
N PHE A 373 8.82 4.64 -11.56
CA PHE A 373 8.59 5.70 -10.60
C PHE A 373 9.10 7.04 -11.15
N LYS A 374 8.20 8.03 -11.20
CA LYS A 374 8.49 9.38 -11.73
C LYS A 374 9.18 10.30 -10.71
N GLY A 375 9.66 9.78 -9.59
CA GLY A 375 10.32 10.58 -8.55
C GLY A 375 9.37 11.50 -7.80
N ASN A 376 9.93 12.56 -7.22
CA ASN A 376 9.21 13.54 -6.41
C ASN A 376 8.37 14.52 -7.26
N MET A 377 7.43 13.99 -8.04
CA MET A 377 6.45 14.77 -8.81
C MET A 377 5.07 14.70 -8.15
N VAL A 378 4.59 15.81 -7.61
CA VAL A 378 3.26 15.91 -6.99
C VAL A 378 2.19 15.97 -8.07
N TYR A 379 1.18 15.12 -7.98
CA TYR A 379 0.00 15.21 -8.84
C TYR A 379 -0.91 16.35 -8.38
N ILE A 380 -1.03 17.41 -9.18
CA ILE A 380 -1.83 18.60 -8.91
C ILE A 380 -3.18 18.61 -9.66
N GLY A 381 -3.54 17.47 -10.25
CA GLY A 381 -4.85 17.26 -10.88
C GLY A 381 -5.89 16.66 -9.91
N GLY A 382 -6.83 15.90 -10.46
CA GLY A 382 -7.90 15.24 -9.70
C GLY A 382 -9.08 16.17 -9.45
N ASN A 383 -9.28 16.56 -8.19
CA ASN A 383 -10.37 17.44 -7.76
C ASN A 383 -10.19 18.92 -8.16
N LEU A 384 -9.05 19.27 -8.76
CA LEU A 384 -8.76 20.61 -9.25
C LEU A 384 -8.47 20.56 -10.76
N SER A 385 -9.24 21.30 -11.56
CA SER A 385 -9.02 21.36 -13.00
C SER A 385 -7.77 22.17 -13.37
N SER A 386 -7.16 21.89 -14.52
CA SER A 386 -6.00 22.64 -15.03
C SER A 386 -6.30 24.14 -15.23
N LEU A 387 -7.55 24.46 -15.60
CA LEU A 387 -8.04 25.83 -15.75
C LEU A 387 -8.14 26.52 -14.38
N GLU A 388 -8.71 25.86 -13.38
CA GLU A 388 -8.79 26.42 -12.02
C GLU A 388 -7.41 26.59 -11.40
N TYR A 389 -6.52 25.60 -11.54
CA TYR A 389 -5.14 25.71 -11.10
C TYR A 389 -4.45 26.93 -11.72
N GLY A 390 -4.57 27.11 -13.03
CA GLY A 390 -4.03 28.28 -13.74
C GLY A 390 -4.61 29.60 -13.23
N LYS A 391 -5.93 29.69 -13.07
CA LYS A 391 -6.60 30.91 -12.56
C LYS A 391 -6.18 31.27 -11.14
N ILE A 392 -5.92 30.28 -10.29
CA ILE A 392 -5.60 30.49 -8.88
C ILE A 392 -4.11 30.77 -8.71
N MET A 393 -3.24 29.89 -9.23
CA MET A 393 -1.78 30.01 -9.08
C MET A 393 -1.17 31.13 -9.94
N PHE A 394 -1.87 31.57 -10.99
CA PHE A 394 -1.46 32.65 -11.90
C PHE A 394 -2.63 33.65 -12.02
N PRO A 395 -2.92 34.41 -10.96
CA PRO A 395 -4.14 35.21 -10.88
C PRO A 395 -4.11 36.48 -11.73
N ARG A 396 -2.93 36.93 -12.18
CA ARG A 396 -2.75 38.13 -13.00
C ARG A 396 -2.60 37.81 -14.48
N ASP A 397 -3.06 38.69 -15.35
CA ASP A 397 -2.99 38.46 -16.80
C ASP A 397 -1.54 38.32 -17.28
N ASP A 398 -0.63 39.17 -16.79
CA ASP A 398 0.81 39.10 -17.10
C ASP A 398 1.41 37.74 -16.71
N ASP A 399 1.05 37.20 -15.53
CA ASP A 399 1.48 35.88 -15.04
C ASP A 399 0.94 34.74 -15.91
N ARG A 400 -0.27 34.88 -16.46
CA ARG A 400 -0.91 33.85 -17.29
C ARG A 400 -0.34 33.76 -18.69
N THR A 401 0.26 34.83 -19.21
CA THR A 401 0.79 34.84 -20.60
C THR A 401 1.85 33.75 -20.83
N ASN A 402 2.64 33.43 -19.81
CA ASN A 402 3.71 32.42 -19.87
C ASN A 402 3.37 31.13 -19.10
N TYR A 403 2.15 31.04 -18.55
CA TYR A 403 1.74 29.88 -17.77
C TYR A 403 1.54 28.65 -18.67
N VAL A 404 2.17 27.56 -18.28
CA VAL A 404 1.96 26.23 -18.86
C VAL A 404 1.61 25.29 -17.71
N TYR A 405 0.48 24.58 -17.84
CA TYR A 405 0.10 23.56 -16.87
C TYR A 405 1.19 22.47 -16.83
N PRO A 406 1.64 22.02 -15.65
CA PRO A 406 2.60 20.94 -15.54
C PRO A 406 2.19 19.74 -16.38
N LYS A 407 3.15 19.17 -17.10
CA LYS A 407 2.90 18.05 -18.01
C LYS A 407 2.22 16.92 -17.24
N ASP A 408 1.10 16.45 -17.76
CA ASP A 408 0.28 15.39 -17.17
C ASP A 408 -0.20 15.69 -15.72
N GLY A 409 -0.19 16.96 -15.31
CA GLY A 409 -0.53 17.39 -13.95
C GLY A 409 0.52 17.02 -12.90
N LEU A 410 1.77 16.74 -13.31
CA LEU A 410 2.86 16.34 -12.43
C LEU A 410 3.82 17.51 -12.19
N LEU A 411 3.78 18.07 -10.98
CA LEU A 411 4.63 19.17 -10.54
C LEU A 411 5.88 18.65 -9.82
N GLN A 412 7.05 18.82 -10.42
CA GLN A 412 8.33 18.41 -9.83
C GLN A 412 8.65 19.21 -8.56
N ALA A 413 8.82 18.54 -7.43
CA ALA A 413 9.42 19.13 -6.22
C ALA A 413 10.92 19.34 -6.45
N ARG A 414 11.39 20.58 -6.33
CA ARG A 414 12.79 20.94 -6.57
C ARG A 414 13.18 22.20 -5.81
N GLY A 415 14.45 22.29 -5.42
CA GLY A 415 14.95 23.43 -4.66
C GLY A 415 14.23 23.59 -3.32
N VAL A 416 14.62 24.62 -2.57
CA VAL A 416 14.05 24.89 -1.24
C VAL A 416 13.75 26.38 -1.14
N ILE A 417 12.53 26.71 -0.76
CA ILE A 417 12.11 28.09 -0.51
C ILE A 417 12.82 28.56 0.76
N GLN A 418 13.55 29.66 0.67
CA GLN A 418 14.22 30.24 1.83
C GLN A 418 13.27 31.15 2.60
N LEU A 419 13.57 31.41 3.86
CA LEU A 419 12.74 32.26 4.72
C LEU A 419 12.58 33.68 4.14
N ASP A 420 13.63 34.22 3.55
CA ASP A 420 13.59 35.52 2.87
C ASP A 420 12.59 35.55 1.69
N ASP A 421 12.44 34.44 0.96
CA ASP A 421 11.47 34.33 -0.12
C ASP A 421 10.02 34.23 0.41
N ILE A 422 9.82 33.74 1.63
CA ILE A 422 8.53 33.73 2.32
C ILE A 422 8.16 35.14 2.78
N HIS A 423 9.12 35.86 3.37
CA HIS A 423 8.91 37.23 3.87
C HIS A 423 8.71 38.24 2.73
N LYS A 424 9.32 38.01 1.57
CA LYS A 424 9.27 38.89 0.40
C LYS A 424 8.93 38.11 -0.87
N PRO A 425 7.67 37.64 -0.99
CA PRO A 425 7.30 36.86 -2.15
C PRO A 425 7.33 37.71 -3.42
N LYS A 426 7.88 37.14 -4.49
CA LYS A 426 8.05 37.82 -5.78
C LYS A 426 6.77 37.94 -6.58
N HIS A 427 5.69 37.31 -6.10
CA HIS A 427 4.47 37.09 -6.84
C HIS A 427 3.33 37.86 -6.20
N LEU A 428 2.38 38.25 -7.03
CA LEU A 428 1.22 39.04 -6.61
C LEU A 428 -0.05 38.18 -6.70
N ASP A 429 -0.98 38.42 -5.79
CA ASP A 429 -2.30 37.81 -5.83
C ASP A 429 -3.23 38.51 -6.85
N ALA A 430 -4.50 38.11 -6.87
CA ALA A 430 -5.53 38.71 -7.74
C ALA A 430 -5.80 40.20 -7.45
N ASN A 431 -5.46 40.68 -6.25
CA ASN A 431 -5.64 42.07 -5.83
C ASN A 431 -4.39 42.92 -6.05
N GLY A 432 -3.27 42.31 -6.47
CA GLY A 432 -1.99 42.99 -6.65
C GLY A 432 -1.13 43.05 -5.38
N GLU A 433 -1.48 42.30 -4.35
CA GLU A 433 -0.72 42.22 -3.09
C GLU A 433 0.34 41.11 -3.17
N GLN A 434 1.48 41.32 -2.52
CA GLN A 434 2.56 40.32 -2.44
C GLN A 434 2.07 39.04 -1.74
N CYS A 435 2.19 37.90 -2.41
CA CYS A 435 1.66 36.63 -1.93
C CYS A 435 2.48 35.44 -2.44
N LEU A 436 2.77 34.49 -1.54
CA LEU A 436 3.29 33.17 -1.90
C LEU A 436 2.14 32.16 -1.96
N LEU A 437 1.75 31.78 -3.17
CA LEU A 437 0.75 30.74 -3.41
C LEU A 437 1.41 29.37 -3.44
N VAL A 438 0.81 28.42 -2.73
CA VAL A 438 1.33 27.07 -2.58
C VAL A 438 0.26 26.01 -2.81
N VAL A 439 0.70 24.84 -3.25
CA VAL A 439 -0.14 23.68 -3.57
C VAL A 439 0.37 22.44 -2.83
N LYS A 440 -0.54 21.55 -2.46
CA LYS A 440 -0.23 20.18 -2.02
C LYS A 440 -1.22 19.18 -2.62
N ASN A 441 -0.88 17.90 -2.52
CA ASN A 441 -1.81 16.78 -2.69
C ASN A 441 -1.75 15.91 -1.41
N GLY A 442 -2.86 15.80 -0.69
CA GLY A 442 -2.96 15.05 0.57
C GLY A 442 -4.08 14.01 0.55
N LEU A 443 -4.04 13.08 1.53
CA LEU A 443 -5.01 11.98 1.64
C LEU A 443 -6.47 12.45 1.63
N THR A 444 -6.80 13.47 2.42
CA THR A 444 -8.19 13.81 2.74
C THR A 444 -8.75 14.89 1.83
N THR A 445 -7.96 15.93 1.55
CA THR A 445 -8.41 17.07 0.75
C THR A 445 -8.01 16.96 -0.73
N GLY A 446 -7.21 15.98 -1.11
CA GLY A 446 -6.64 15.89 -2.45
C GLY A 446 -5.77 17.09 -2.78
N THR A 447 -5.92 17.63 -3.99
CA THR A 447 -5.19 18.83 -4.41
C THR A 447 -5.83 20.09 -3.85
N THR A 448 -5.06 20.89 -3.12
CA THR A 448 -5.50 22.14 -2.49
C THR A 448 -4.46 23.24 -2.66
N ILE A 449 -4.93 24.48 -2.77
CA ILE A 449 -4.10 25.68 -2.90
C ILE A 449 -4.32 26.60 -1.71
N GLY A 450 -3.23 27.16 -1.18
CA GLY A 450 -3.22 28.03 -0.02
C GLY A 450 -2.30 29.24 -0.22
N ARG A 451 -2.31 30.12 0.78
CA ARG A 451 -1.52 31.35 0.85
C ARG A 451 -0.63 31.28 2.08
N VAL A 452 0.68 31.37 1.88
CA VAL A 452 1.63 31.35 3.00
C VAL A 452 1.54 32.68 3.76
N SER A 453 1.54 32.61 5.09
CA SER A 453 1.70 33.79 5.95
C SER A 453 3.09 34.37 5.77
N GLY A 454 3.19 35.67 5.50
CA GLY A 454 4.48 36.37 5.36
C GLY A 454 5.24 36.56 6.68
N MET A 455 4.64 36.19 7.80
CA MET A 455 5.24 36.21 9.14
C MET A 455 5.08 34.83 9.79
N GLU A 456 6.03 34.49 10.64
CA GLU A 456 6.00 33.26 11.42
C GLU A 456 4.82 33.26 12.40
N SER A 457 4.17 32.11 12.49
CA SER A 457 3.10 31.85 13.47
C SER A 457 3.69 31.27 14.74
N TYR A 458 2.99 31.49 15.86
CA TYR A 458 3.35 30.89 17.15
C TYR A 458 2.25 29.95 17.60
N THR A 459 2.61 28.70 17.91
CA THR A 459 1.70 27.73 18.49
C THR A 459 2.09 27.46 19.94
N ARG A 460 1.11 27.10 20.77
CA ARG A 460 1.34 26.82 22.19
C ARG A 460 0.55 25.60 22.62
N VAL A 461 1.24 24.66 23.24
CA VAL A 461 0.64 23.48 23.84
C VAL A 461 0.49 23.72 25.35
N TYR A 462 -0.68 23.36 25.87
CA TYR A 462 -0.97 23.43 27.30
C TYR A 462 -1.06 22.03 27.89
N LYS A 463 -0.46 21.82 29.06
CA LYS A 463 -0.61 20.60 29.86
C LYS A 463 -1.12 21.00 31.25
N GLU A 464 -2.22 20.39 31.70
CA GLU A 464 -2.87 20.71 32.99
C GLU A 464 -3.15 22.23 33.15
N CYS A 465 -3.62 22.86 32.07
CA CYS A 465 -3.89 24.31 32.01
C CYS A 465 -2.66 25.22 32.24
N LYS A 466 -1.44 24.67 32.22
CA LYS A 466 -0.18 25.42 32.23
C LYS A 466 0.44 25.43 30.85
N ILE A 467 1.16 26.51 30.55
CA ILE A 467 1.98 26.58 29.33
C ILE A 467 3.03 25.47 29.44
N ASP A 468 2.97 24.51 28.51
CA ASP A 468 4.00 23.48 28.40
C ASP A 468 5.12 24.01 27.51
N LYS A 469 4.78 24.36 26.26
CA LYS A 469 5.78 24.78 25.27
C LYS A 469 5.21 25.73 24.21
N THR A 470 6.07 26.55 23.60
CA THR A 470 5.75 27.45 22.48
C THR A 470 6.63 27.10 21.27
N SER A 471 6.03 26.97 20.10
CA SER A 471 6.71 26.66 18.83
C SER A 471 6.49 27.77 17.81
N VAL A 472 7.43 27.87 16.87
CA VAL A 472 7.32 28.70 15.67
C VAL A 472 6.93 27.82 14.49
N GLU A 473 6.01 28.30 13.66
CA GLU A 473 5.46 27.57 12.52
C GLU A 473 5.32 28.47 11.29
N ILE A 474 5.37 27.89 10.09
CA ILE A 474 4.94 28.59 8.88
C ILE A 474 3.46 28.30 8.64
N GLY A 475 2.63 29.33 8.77
CA GLY A 475 1.20 29.25 8.52
C GLY A 475 0.85 29.27 7.04
N VAL A 476 -0.09 28.42 6.63
CA VAL A 476 -0.72 28.44 5.31
C VAL A 476 -2.23 28.60 5.49
N LEU A 477 -2.75 29.66 4.89
CA LEU A 477 -4.16 30.02 4.92
C LEU A 477 -4.89 29.42 3.70
N PRO A 478 -6.17 29.04 3.85
CA PRO A 478 -7.02 28.70 2.72
C PRO A 478 -7.05 29.81 1.66
N TYR A 479 -7.13 29.44 0.39
CA TYR A 479 -7.21 30.43 -0.70
C TYR A 479 -8.48 31.29 -0.62
N GLY A 480 -9.61 30.72 -0.19
CA GLY A 480 -10.86 31.47 -0.03
C GLY A 480 -12.00 30.60 0.50
N SER A 481 -13.08 31.26 0.93
CA SER A 481 -14.22 30.60 1.59
C SER A 481 -14.97 29.58 0.72
N THR A 482 -14.90 29.72 -0.61
CA THR A 482 -15.59 28.83 -1.56
C THR A 482 -14.82 27.57 -1.90
N LYS A 483 -13.54 27.48 -1.50
CA LYS A 483 -12.64 26.37 -1.85
C LYS A 483 -12.38 25.41 -0.68
N GLY A 484 -12.96 25.68 0.49
CA GLY A 484 -12.76 24.86 1.68
C GLY A 484 -11.40 25.10 2.34
N PRO A 485 -11.05 24.29 3.36
CA PRO A 485 -9.78 24.42 4.07
C PRO A 485 -8.60 23.97 3.20
N PHE A 486 -7.39 24.44 3.53
CA PHE A 486 -6.18 23.98 2.86
C PHE A 486 -5.84 22.54 3.27
N SER A 487 -6.09 22.14 4.51
CA SER A 487 -5.84 20.77 5.00
C SER A 487 -6.98 20.25 5.86
N ALA A 488 -6.99 18.94 6.06
CA ALA A 488 -7.86 18.24 7.01
C ALA A 488 -7.10 17.07 7.65
N PRO A 489 -7.62 16.47 8.75
CA PRO A 489 -7.01 15.29 9.36
C PRO A 489 -6.71 14.19 8.32
N GLY A 490 -5.49 13.64 8.35
CA GLY A 490 -4.97 12.70 7.35
C GLY A 490 -4.01 13.34 6.33
N ASP A 491 -4.04 14.66 6.14
CA ASP A 491 -3.10 15.35 5.26
C ASP A 491 -1.71 15.55 5.89
N SER A 492 -1.55 15.31 7.19
CA SER A 492 -0.25 15.38 7.88
C SER A 492 0.82 14.60 7.14
N GLY A 493 1.96 15.24 6.91
CA GLY A 493 3.07 14.70 6.13
C GLY A 493 2.97 15.00 4.64
N SER A 494 1.95 15.71 4.15
CA SER A 494 1.94 16.17 2.75
C SER A 494 3.04 17.21 2.50
N ILE A 495 3.71 17.12 1.34
CA ILE A 495 4.65 18.15 0.89
C ILE A 495 3.92 19.36 0.31
N VAL A 496 4.39 20.56 0.64
CA VAL A 496 3.83 21.84 0.15
C VAL A 496 4.83 22.50 -0.79
N LEU A 497 4.37 22.84 -2.00
CA LEU A 497 5.19 23.40 -3.08
C LEU A 497 4.66 24.76 -3.54
N ASP A 498 5.53 25.65 -4.02
CA ASP A 498 5.09 26.82 -4.81
C ASP A 498 4.69 26.43 -6.24
N ARG A 499 4.22 27.42 -7.02
CA ARG A 499 3.84 27.23 -8.43
C ARG A 499 4.96 26.74 -9.36
N SER A 500 6.22 26.87 -8.97
CA SER A 500 7.41 26.46 -9.73
C SER A 500 7.97 25.11 -9.29
N GLY A 501 7.37 24.50 -8.26
CA GLY A 501 7.85 23.28 -7.62
C GLY A 501 8.83 23.50 -6.47
N GLY A 502 9.08 24.75 -6.07
CA GLY A 502 9.90 25.13 -4.92
C GLY A 502 9.35 24.51 -3.63
N ILE A 503 10.19 23.81 -2.87
CA ILE A 503 9.74 23.12 -1.66
C ILE A 503 9.63 24.11 -0.50
N LEU A 504 8.42 24.34 -0.01
CA LEU A 504 8.20 25.08 1.24
C LEU A 504 8.54 24.20 2.44
N GLY A 505 7.89 23.04 2.55
CA GLY A 505 8.00 22.20 3.73
C GLY A 505 6.94 21.12 3.82
N MET A 506 7.01 20.35 4.90
CA MET A 506 6.07 19.27 5.21
C MET A 506 4.98 19.77 6.15
N LEU A 507 3.72 19.45 5.84
CA LEU A 507 2.57 19.76 6.68
C LEU A 507 2.65 18.96 7.99
N THR A 508 2.63 19.63 9.13
CA THR A 508 2.75 18.97 10.45
C THR A 508 1.53 19.15 11.35
N GLY A 509 0.69 20.15 11.10
CA GLY A 509 -0.50 20.35 11.90
C GLY A 509 -1.43 21.41 11.35
N ASP A 510 -2.46 21.72 12.12
CA ASP A 510 -3.45 22.74 11.81
C ASP A 510 -4.02 23.42 13.05
N ALA A 511 -4.81 24.46 12.84
CA ALA A 511 -5.59 25.15 13.85
C ALA A 511 -7.01 25.47 13.33
N GLY A 512 -7.99 25.30 14.21
CA GLY A 512 -9.40 25.63 13.97
C GLY A 512 -10.34 24.97 14.99
N THR A 513 -11.62 24.85 14.65
CA THR A 513 -12.59 24.09 15.46
C THR A 513 -12.47 22.59 15.17
N THR A 514 -13.11 21.75 16.01
CA THR A 514 -13.06 20.28 15.87
C THR A 514 -13.39 19.76 14.47
N ASP A 515 -14.19 20.51 13.71
CA ASP A 515 -14.68 20.17 12.37
C ASP A 515 -14.15 21.07 11.24
N ARG A 516 -13.37 22.12 11.54
CA ARG A 516 -12.94 23.11 10.53
C ARG A 516 -11.52 23.57 10.78
N THR A 517 -10.71 23.55 9.72
CA THR A 517 -9.33 24.04 9.71
C THR A 517 -9.28 25.45 9.12
N ASP A 518 -8.81 26.41 9.93
CA ASP A 518 -8.62 27.80 9.52
C ASP A 518 -7.19 28.06 9.02
N VAL A 519 -6.20 27.42 9.64
CA VAL A 519 -4.77 27.59 9.35
C VAL A 519 -4.09 26.24 9.36
N THR A 520 -3.21 26.00 8.41
CA THR A 520 -2.34 24.83 8.35
C THR A 520 -0.91 25.22 8.73
N TYR A 521 -0.19 24.38 9.45
CA TYR A 521 1.21 24.59 9.82
C TYR A 521 2.14 23.68 9.04
N VAL A 522 3.26 24.26 8.60
CA VAL A 522 4.26 23.62 7.79
C VAL A 522 5.62 23.77 8.45
N THR A 523 6.34 22.66 8.60
CA THR A 523 7.75 22.67 8.99
C THR A 523 8.61 22.88 7.74
N PRO A 524 9.42 23.96 7.67
CA PRO A 524 10.25 24.25 6.50
C PRO A 524 11.17 23.10 6.11
N TYR A 525 11.25 22.80 4.81
CA TYR A 525 12.12 21.73 4.34
C TYR A 525 13.62 22.05 4.54
N SER A 526 14.00 23.33 4.55
CA SER A 526 15.36 23.77 4.89
C SER A 526 15.81 23.36 6.30
N PHE A 527 14.87 23.26 7.23
CA PHE A 527 15.10 22.72 8.57
C PHE A 527 15.16 21.19 8.55
N LEU A 528 14.16 20.55 7.91
CA LEU A 528 14.07 19.09 7.81
C LEU A 528 15.30 18.47 7.13
N ASP A 529 15.77 19.04 6.02
CA ASP A 529 16.96 18.56 5.29
C ASP A 529 18.20 18.57 6.20
N LYS A 530 18.40 19.63 6.98
CA LYS A 530 19.49 19.70 7.97
C LYS A 530 19.32 18.68 9.08
N ALA A 531 18.10 18.46 9.59
CA ALA A 531 17.82 17.48 10.63
C ALA A 531 18.08 16.05 10.14
N ILE A 532 17.57 15.71 8.95
CA ILE A 532 17.76 14.42 8.29
C ILE A 532 19.26 14.16 8.06
N LYS A 533 20.00 15.14 7.54
CA LYS A 533 21.44 15.01 7.27
C LYS A 533 22.31 14.85 8.52
N LYS A 534 21.82 15.11 9.73
CA LYS A 534 22.55 14.75 10.96
C LYS A 534 22.68 13.23 11.12
N TYR A 535 21.66 12.49 10.70
CA TYR A 535 21.60 11.03 10.81
C TYR A 535 21.93 10.34 9.48
N PHE A 536 21.61 10.98 8.36
CA PHE A 536 21.78 10.48 6.99
C PHE A 536 22.54 11.53 6.14
N PRO A 537 23.85 11.75 6.42
CA PRO A 537 24.60 12.90 5.88
C PRO A 537 24.72 12.92 4.36
N ASN A 538 24.71 11.75 3.73
CA ASN A 538 24.82 11.61 2.28
C ASN A 538 23.44 11.42 1.61
N SER A 539 22.34 11.75 2.29
CA SER A 539 21.01 11.64 1.69
C SER A 539 20.69 12.83 0.78
N PHE A 540 19.92 12.55 -0.27
CA PHE A 540 19.46 13.54 -1.24
C PHE A 540 18.05 13.21 -1.70
N LEU A 541 17.33 14.20 -2.24
CA LEU A 541 16.02 13.97 -2.85
C LEU A 541 16.16 12.94 -3.96
N TYR A 542 15.25 11.96 -4.01
CA TYR A 542 15.25 10.97 -5.08
C TYR A 542 15.16 11.68 -6.44
N GLU A 543 16.25 11.61 -7.20
CA GLU A 543 16.38 12.22 -8.52
C GLU A 543 15.59 11.39 -9.55
N ILE A 544 14.98 12.07 -10.51
CA ILE A 544 14.44 11.40 -11.69
C ILE A 544 15.64 11.05 -12.56
N VAL A 545 15.84 9.76 -12.79
CA VAL A 545 16.59 9.28 -13.95
C VAL A 545 15.75 9.66 -15.16
N GLY A 546 16.14 10.76 -15.82
CA GLY A 546 15.50 11.28 -17.02
C GLY A 546 15.61 10.34 -18.20
#